data_AF-A0A5K1HVD0-F1
#
_entry.id   AF-A0A5K1HVD0-F1
#
_cell.length_a   1.000
_cell.length_b   1.000
_cell.length_c   1.000
_cell.angle_alpha   90.00
_cell.angle_beta   90.00
_cell.angle_gamma   90.00
#
_symmetry.space_group_name_H-M   'P 1'
#
loop_
_entity.id
_entity.type
_entity.pdbx_description
1 polymer ?
#
loop_
_entity_poly.entity_id
_entity_poly.type
_entity_poly.pdbx_seq_one_letter_code
_entity_poly.pdbx_strand_id
1 'polypeptide(L)' 'MDFGMIKRKLTFNVYNNVAEFIYDMKLVFDNCVKYNGIENLIAKHAIEIKNLFEENMKQTGFMN' A
#
# COMPACT_ATOMS: atom_id res chain seq x y z
N MET A 1 1.16 9.38 2.18
CA MET A 1 1.71 8.63 1.03
C MET A 1 0.61 8.48 0.00
N ASP A 2 0.96 8.46 -1.29
CA ASP A 2 0.01 8.28 -2.41
C ASP A 2 0.71 7.54 -3.56
N PHE A 3 -0.07 7.01 -4.50
CA PHE A 3 0.48 6.20 -5.60
C PHE A 3 1.34 6.98 -6.58
N GLY A 4 1.14 8.31 -6.72
CA GLY A 4 2.00 9.15 -7.54
C GLY A 4 3.40 9.25 -6.95
N MET A 5 3.50 9.47 -5.65
CA MET A 5 4.76 9.48 -4.91
C MET A 5 5.44 8.10 -4.94
N ILE A 6 4.70 7.02 -4.71
CA ILE A 6 5.24 5.65 -4.76
C ILE A 6 5.81 5.33 -6.14
N LYS A 7 5.07 5.66 -7.21
CA LYS A 7 5.53 5.48 -8.59
C LYS A 7 6.84 6.24 -8.81
N ARG A 8 6.92 7.49 -8.35
CA ARG A 8 8.15 8.30 -8.43
C ARG A 8 9.31 7.64 -7.69
N LYS A 9 9.10 7.18 -6.45
CA LYS A 9 10.15 6.50 -5.67
C LYS A 9 10.64 5.22 -6.36
N LEU A 10 9.76 4.43 -6.97
CA LEU A 10 10.13 3.28 -7.80
C LEU A 10 10.96 3.69 -9.02
N THR A 11 10.49 4.67 -9.80
CA THR A 11 11.17 5.12 -11.02
C THR A 11 12.58 5.66 -10.75
N PHE A 12 12.78 6.36 -9.64
CA PHE A 12 14.08 6.89 -9.25
C PHE A 12 14.90 5.95 -8.36
N ASN A 13 14.52 4.66 -8.27
CA ASN A 13 15.22 3.64 -7.50
C ASN A 13 15.52 4.05 -6.04
N VAL A 14 14.55 4.72 -5.40
CA VAL A 14 14.69 5.27 -4.04
C VAL A 14 14.56 4.18 -2.97
N TYR A 15 13.86 3.09 -3.27
CA TYR A 15 13.69 1.98 -2.32
C TYR A 15 14.92 1.09 -2.30
N ASN A 16 15.53 0.90 -1.14
CA ASN A 16 16.71 0.03 -0.99
C ASN A 16 16.34 -1.45 -1.00
N ASN A 17 15.10 -1.76 -0.61
CA ASN A 17 14.58 -3.11 -0.53
C ASN A 17 13.05 -3.10 -0.70
N VAL A 18 12.49 -4.28 -0.96
CA VAL A 18 11.04 -4.45 -1.19
C VAL A 18 10.20 -4.10 0.05
N ALA A 19 10.75 -4.24 1.25
CA ALA A 19 10.01 -3.96 2.48
C ALA A 19 9.67 -2.46 2.62
N GLU A 20 10.56 -1.57 2.19
CA GLU A 20 10.29 -0.13 2.15
C GLU A 20 9.15 0.22 1.18
N PHE A 21 9.09 -0.43 0.02
CA PHE A 21 7.98 -0.28 -0.94
C PHE A 21 6.66 -0.78 -0.35
N ILE A 22 6.67 -1.97 0.27
CA ILE A 22 5.48 -2.56 0.92
C ILE A 22 4.99 -1.63 2.03
N TYR A 23 5.89 -1.06 2.83
CA TYR A 23 5.55 -0.13 3.90
C TYR A 23 4.81 1.10 3.36
N ASP A 24 5.33 1.74 2.32
CA ASP A 24 4.70 2.93 1.73
C ASP A 24 3.35 2.60 1.09
N MET A 25 3.20 1.42 0.47
CA MET A 25 1.90 0.94 -0.03
C MET A 25 0.88 0.79 1.11
N LYS A 26 1.27 0.12 2.21
CA LYS A 26 0.41 -0.02 3.41
C LYS A 26 0.01 1.33 3.98
N LEU A 27 0.94 2.28 4.00
CA LEU A 27 0.70 3.64 4.48
C LEU A 27 -0.35 4.40 3.65
N VAL A 28 -0.53 4.10 2.35
CA VAL A 28 -1.64 4.66 1.55
C VAL A 28 -2.99 4.19 2.11
N PHE A 29 -3.13 2.89 2.30
CA PHE A 29 -4.39 2.28 2.77
C PHE A 29 -4.70 2.67 4.21
N ASP A 30 -3.71 2.60 5.11
CA ASP A 30 -3.89 2.87 6.53
C ASP A 30 -4.26 4.34 6.78
N ASN A 31 -3.64 5.27 6.05
CA ASN A 31 -4.04 6.68 6.11
C ASN A 31 -5.45 6.89 5.54
N CYS A 32 -5.81 6.21 4.45
CA CYS A 32 -7.16 6.30 3.90
C CYS A 32 -8.22 5.89 4.94
N VAL A 33 -8.01 4.76 5.63
CA VAL A 33 -8.91 4.31 6.71
C VAL A 33 -8.91 5.30 7.88
N LYS A 34 -7.73 5.78 8.30
CA LYS A 34 -7.58 6.73 9.42
C LYS A 34 -8.33 8.05 9.17
N TYR A 35 -8.25 8.61 7.97
CA TYR A 35 -8.86 9.91 7.67
C TYR A 35 -10.36 9.81 7.38
N ASN A 36 -10.81 8.73 6.74
CA ASN A 36 -12.21 8.60 6.33
C ASN A 36 -13.09 7.89 7.38
N GLY A 37 -12.48 7.13 8.31
CA GLY A 37 -13.18 6.27 9.25
C GLY A 37 -13.63 4.95 8.62
N ILE A 38 -13.59 3.85 9.39
CA ILE A 38 -13.78 2.49 8.87
C ILE A 38 -15.16 2.23 8.22
N GLU A 39 -16.19 2.97 8.64
CA GLU A 39 -17.53 2.83 8.07
C GLU A 39 -17.71 3.52 6.71
N ASN A 40 -16.79 4.41 6.34
CA ASN A 40 -16.84 5.12 5.07
C ASN A 40 -16.56 4.18 3.89
N LEU A 41 -17.33 4.31 2.81
CA LEU A 41 -17.19 3.50 1.60
C LEU A 41 -15.77 3.54 1.02
N ILE A 42 -15.11 4.69 1.05
CA ILE A 42 -13.74 4.86 0.56
C ILE A 42 -12.75 4.05 1.44
N ALA A 43 -12.95 4.03 2.76
CA ALA A 43 -12.13 3.23 3.66
C ALA A 43 -12.35 1.73 3.43
N LYS A 44 -13.60 1.29 3.17
CA LYS A 44 -13.92 -0.10 2.85
C LYS A 44 -13.20 -0.56 1.58
N HIS A 45 -13.20 0.25 0.53
CA HIS A 45 -12.42 -0.05 -0.68
C HIS A 45 -10.91 -0.06 -0.44
N ALA A 46 -10.38 0.82 0.42
CA ALA A 46 -8.96 0.79 0.77
C ALA A 46 -8.56 -0.52 1.47
N ILE A 47 -9.43 -1.08 2.32
CA ILE A 47 -9.22 -2.37 2.98
C ILE A 47 -9.24 -3.52 1.94
N GLU A 48 -10.19 -3.51 1.01
CA GLU A 48 -10.27 -4.52 -0.06
C GLU A 48 -8.99 -4.52 -0.92
N ILE A 49 -8.53 -3.34 -1.34
CA ILE A 49 -7.30 -3.21 -2.14
C ILE A 49 -6.07 -3.59 -1.33
N LYS A 50 -6.02 -3.26 -0.03
CA LYS A 50 -4.93 -3.69 0.87
C LYS A 50 -4.83 -5.21 0.93
N ASN A 51 -5.95 -5.90 1.08
CA ASN A 51 -5.98 -7.37 1.13
C ASN A 51 -5.49 -7.98 -0.18
N LEU A 52 -5.97 -7.48 -1.33
CA LEU A 52 -5.52 -7.93 -2.65
C LEU A 52 -4.02 -7.70 -2.85
N PHE A 53 -3.52 -6.53 -2.42
CA PHE A 53 -2.09 -6.22 -2.46
C PHE A 53 -1.29 -7.21 -1.61
N GLU A 54 -1.71 -7.47 -0.37
CA GLU A 54 -1.02 -8.38 0.55
C GLU A 54 -1.01 -9.83 0.03
N GLU A 55 -2.12 -10.30 -0.57
CA GLU A 55 -2.18 -11.60 -1.23
C GLU A 55 -1.21 -11.70 -2.41
N ASN A 56 -1.13 -10.66 -3.24
CA ASN A 56 -0.20 -10.61 -4.36
C ASN A 56 1.26 -10.61 -3.89
N MET A 57 1.59 -9.85 -2.84
CA MET A 57 2.93 -9.83 -2.26
C MET A 57 3.34 -11.20 -1.67
N LYS A 58 2.38 -11.97 -1.13
CA LYS A 58 2.62 -13.35 -0.70
C LYS A 58 2.88 -14.29 -1.88
N GLN A 59 2.05 -14.22 -2.91
CA GLN A 59 2.20 -15.08 -4.11
C GLN A 59 3.52 -14.84 -4.85
N THR A 60 4.04 -13.62 -4.82
CA THR A 60 5.32 -13.24 -5.43
C THR A 60 6.53 -13.57 -4.55
N GLY A 61 6.33 -14.05 -3.32
CA GLY A 61 7.42 -14.37 -2.38
C GLY A 61 8.08 -13.14 -1.76
N PHE A 62 7.52 -11.95 -1.93
CA PHE A 62 8.02 -10.70 -1.35
C PHE A 62 7.49 -10.44 0.06
N MET A 63 6.53 -11.25 0.54
CA MET A 63 6.02 -11.21 1.90
C MET A 63 5.74 -12.64 2.37
N ASN A 64 6.39 -13.05 3.45
CA ASN A 64 6.18 -14.36 4.09
C ASN A 64 5.34 -14.21 5.35
#